data_AF-A0A4D5RET0-F1
#
_entry.id   AF-A0A4D5RET0-F1
#
_cell.length_a   1.000
_cell.length_b   1.000
_cell.length_c   1.000
_cell.angle_alpha   90.00
_cell.angle_beta   90.00
_cell.angle_gamma   90.00
#
_symmetry.space_group_name_H-M   'P 1'
#
loop_
_entity.id
_entity.type
_entity.pdbx_description
1 polymer ?
#
loop_
_entity_poly.entity_id
_entity_poly.type
_entity_poly.pdbx_seq_one_letter_code
_entity_poly.pdbx_strand_id
1 'polypeptide(L)'
;EDFESYVERFEHFLKASKVSDDLTVSVFLTAIGKKTYKTLKSLLEPEKPENKTYAQLVQTLRGHYVPKPSVIAERLRFNRRFQQEGETVAAFAVELK
;
A
#
# COMPACT_ATOMS: atom_id res chain seq x y z
N GLU A 1 3.11 1.34 10.79
CA GLU A 1 3.54 0.47 9.67
C GLU A 1 2.78 0.95 8.45
N ASP A 2 3.48 1.27 7.36
CA ASP A 2 2.86 1.51 6.05
C ASP A 2 2.40 0.18 5.43
N PHE A 3 1.58 0.26 4.38
CA PHE A 3 0.98 -0.93 3.79
C PHE A 3 2.00 -1.85 3.12
N GLU A 4 3.09 -1.32 2.55
CA GLU A 4 4.11 -2.15 1.88
C GLU A 4 4.93 -2.94 2.90
N SER A 5 5.38 -2.27 3.98
CA SER A 5 6.04 -2.96 5.11
C SER A 5 5.19 -4.09 5.69
N TYR A 6 3.87 -3.88 5.79
CA TYR A 6 2.93 -4.91 6.24
C TYR A 6 2.89 -6.11 5.28
N VAL A 7 2.80 -5.86 3.97
CA VAL A 7 2.76 -6.92 2.94
C VAL A 7 4.05 -7.73 2.97
N GLU A 8 5.22 -7.08 3.02
CA GLU A 8 6.51 -7.76 3.11
C GLU A 8 6.59 -8.67 4.34
N ARG A 9 6.19 -8.15 5.51
CA ARG A 9 6.16 -8.93 6.76
C ARG A 9 5.19 -10.11 6.67
N PHE A 10 4.05 -9.93 6.02
CA PHE A 10 3.08 -11.00 5.80
C PHE A 10 3.62 -12.08 4.85
N GLU A 11 4.32 -11.72 3.79
CA GLU A 11 4.97 -12.68 2.89
C GLU A 11 6.06 -13.49 3.60
N HIS A 12 6.84 -12.85 4.49
CA HIS A 12 7.78 -13.56 5.35
C HIS A 12 7.08 -14.55 6.29
N PHE A 13 5.93 -14.17 6.86
CA PHE A 13 5.13 -15.06 7.70
C PHE A 13 4.62 -16.29 6.93
N LEU A 14 4.14 -16.12 5.69
CA LEU A 14 3.72 -17.24 4.83
C LEU A 14 4.87 -18.21 4.57
N LYS A 15 6.04 -17.68 4.21
CA LYS A 15 7.26 -18.47 3.95
C LYS A 15 7.71 -19.25 5.20
N ALA A 16 7.77 -18.57 6.35
CA ALA A 16 8.21 -19.19 7.61
C ALA A 16 7.23 -20.29 8.07
N SER A 17 5.93 -20.05 7.89
CA SER A 17 4.87 -20.96 8.33
C SER A 17 4.57 -22.08 7.32
N LYS A 18 5.22 -22.07 6.14
CA LYS A 18 4.98 -23.01 5.03
C LYS A 18 3.50 -23.13 4.67
N VAL A 19 2.80 -21.99 4.66
CA VAL A 19 1.38 -21.93 4.28
C VAL A 19 1.27 -22.29 2.80
N SER A 20 0.35 -23.16 2.47
CA SER A 20 0.07 -23.54 1.09
C SER A 20 -0.71 -22.44 0.37
N ASP A 21 -0.58 -22.39 -0.95
CA ASP A 21 -1.19 -21.33 -1.77
C ASP A 21 -2.72 -21.25 -1.61
N ASP A 22 -3.38 -22.40 -1.43
CA ASP A 22 -4.83 -22.50 -1.20
C ASP A 22 -5.29 -21.89 0.13
N LEU A 23 -4.43 -21.87 1.15
CA LEU A 23 -4.72 -21.27 2.46
C LEU A 23 -4.34 -19.80 2.56
N THR A 24 -3.57 -19.29 1.59
CA THR A 24 -3.01 -17.93 1.63
C THR A 24 -4.08 -16.86 1.77
N VAL A 25 -5.20 -16.99 1.04
CA VAL A 25 -6.32 -16.04 1.11
C VAL A 25 -6.96 -16.05 2.50
N SER A 26 -7.28 -17.22 3.05
CA SER A 26 -7.88 -17.35 4.37
C SER A 26 -6.98 -16.77 5.46
N VAL A 27 -5.68 -17.10 5.42
CA VAL A 27 -4.69 -16.57 6.36
C VAL A 27 -4.61 -15.05 6.24
N PHE A 28 -4.57 -14.50 5.03
CA PHE A 28 -4.53 -13.05 4.81
C PHE A 28 -5.75 -12.33 5.39
N LEU A 29 -6.97 -12.82 5.10
CA LEU A 29 -8.21 -12.21 5.60
C LEU A 29 -8.30 -12.20 7.13
N THR A 30 -7.73 -13.21 7.80
CA THR A 30 -7.64 -13.25 9.26
C THR A 30 -6.55 -12.33 9.82
N ALA A 31 -5.42 -12.18 9.10
CA ALA A 31 -4.25 -11.43 9.55
C ALA A 31 -4.38 -9.90 9.36
N ILE A 32 -5.14 -9.42 8.37
CA ILE A 32 -5.25 -7.97 8.06
C ILE A 32 -6.03 -7.17 9.11
N GLY A 33 -6.74 -7.86 10.01
CA GLY A 33 -7.51 -7.27 11.10
C GLY A 33 -8.86 -6.69 10.67
N LYS A 34 -9.72 -6.44 11.66
CA LYS A 34 -11.14 -6.10 11.47
C LYS A 34 -11.38 -4.85 10.63
N LYS A 35 -10.59 -3.78 10.88
CA LYS A 35 -10.76 -2.48 10.19
C LYS A 35 -10.44 -2.61 8.71
N THR A 36 -9.28 -3.18 8.39
CA THR A 36 -8.81 -3.39 7.02
C THR A 36 -9.72 -4.36 6.26
N TYR A 37 -10.17 -5.44 6.91
CA TYR A 37 -11.13 -6.37 6.32
C TYR A 37 -12.47 -5.70 5.97
N LYS A 38 -12.99 -4.82 6.84
CA LYS A 38 -14.20 -4.04 6.54
C LYS A 38 -14.01 -3.14 5.32
N THR A 39 -12.87 -2.45 5.23
CA THR A 39 -12.51 -1.63 4.06
C THR A 39 -12.41 -2.48 2.81
N LEU A 40 -11.69 -3.60 2.86
CA LEU A 40 -11.54 -4.54 1.75
C LEU A 40 -12.89 -5.03 1.24
N LYS A 41 -13.78 -5.44 2.15
CA LYS A 41 -15.13 -5.88 1.81
C LYS A 41 -15.91 -4.78 1.09
N SER A 42 -15.87 -3.55 1.58
CA SER A 42 -16.54 -2.40 0.95
C SER A 42 -15.97 -2.07 -0.44
N LEU A 43 -14.68 -2.27 -0.67
CA LEU A 43 -14.02 -2.02 -1.96
C LEU A 43 -14.30 -3.11 -3.00
N LEU A 44 -14.70 -4.31 -2.57
CA LEU A 44 -14.93 -5.46 -3.44
C LEU A 44 -16.39 -5.71 -3.78
N GLU A 45 -17.34 -4.96 -3.19
CA GLU A 45 -18.76 -5.14 -3.46
C GLU A 45 -19.06 -5.06 -4.98
N PRO A 46 -19.90 -5.97 -5.52
CA PRO A 46 -20.72 -7.00 -4.85
C PRO A 46 -20.01 -8.34 -4.59
N GLU A 47 -18.72 -8.49 -4.90
CA GLU A 47 -18.00 -9.75 -4.77
C GLU A 47 -17.46 -10.00 -3.35
N LYS A 48 -17.26 -11.28 -3.00
CA LYS A 48 -16.68 -11.68 -1.71
C LYS A 48 -15.15 -11.71 -1.79
N PRO A 49 -14.43 -11.26 -0.74
CA PRO A 49 -12.96 -11.35 -0.69
C PRO A 49 -12.40 -12.76 -0.90
N GLU A 50 -13.14 -13.78 -0.46
CA GLU A 50 -12.76 -15.20 -0.60
C GLU A 50 -12.70 -15.69 -2.05
N ASN A 51 -13.40 -15.01 -2.97
CA ASN A 51 -13.44 -15.38 -4.38
C ASN A 51 -12.31 -14.72 -5.20
N LYS A 52 -11.44 -13.95 -4.55
CA LYS A 52 -10.31 -13.26 -5.19
C LYS A 52 -9.00 -13.94 -4.82
N THR A 53 -8.02 -13.79 -5.70
CA THR A 53 -6.64 -14.20 -5.41
C THR A 53 -5.99 -13.26 -4.39
N TYR A 54 -4.99 -13.75 -3.65
CA TYR A 54 -4.19 -12.93 -2.74
C TYR A 54 -3.63 -11.67 -3.44
N ALA A 55 -3.10 -11.82 -4.66
CA ALA A 55 -2.56 -10.71 -5.44
C ALA A 55 -3.61 -9.62 -5.72
N GLN A 56 -4.85 -10.00 -6.07
CA GLN A 56 -5.95 -9.06 -6.28
C GLN A 56 -6.31 -8.33 -4.98
N LEU A 57 -6.37 -9.04 -3.84
CA LEU A 57 -6.68 -8.44 -2.55
C LEU A 57 -5.62 -7.41 -2.12
N VAL A 58 -4.33 -7.75 -2.27
CA VAL A 58 -3.22 -6.83 -2.01
C VAL A 58 -3.29 -5.62 -2.94
N GLN A 59 -3.57 -5.82 -4.23
CA GLN A 59 -3.69 -4.73 -5.18
C GLN A 59 -4.84 -3.77 -4.84
N THR A 60 -6.00 -4.30 -4.43
CA THR A 60 -7.15 -3.49 -3.99
C THR A 60 -6.78 -2.63 -2.78
N LEU A 61 -6.12 -3.21 -1.77
CA LEU A 61 -5.71 -2.47 -0.58
C LEU A 61 -4.57 -1.50 -0.85
N ARG A 62 -3.63 -1.85 -1.73
CA ARG A 62 -2.57 -0.95 -2.20
C ARG A 62 -3.17 0.27 -2.89
N GLY A 63 -4.18 0.09 -3.74
CA GLY A 63 -4.89 1.21 -4.37
C GLY A 63 -5.57 2.16 -3.37
N HIS A 64 -5.96 1.66 -2.20
CA HIS A 64 -6.60 2.45 -1.15
C HIS A 64 -5.62 3.12 -0.18
N TYR A 65 -4.62 2.39 0.32
CA TYR A 65 -3.66 2.86 1.32
C TYR A 65 -2.40 3.50 0.73
N VAL A 66 -2.06 3.16 -0.51
CA VAL A 66 -0.94 3.73 -1.27
C VAL A 66 -1.52 4.37 -2.54
N PRO A 67 -2.33 5.45 -2.39
CA PRO A 67 -2.89 6.13 -3.54
C PRO A 67 -1.75 6.58 -4.43
N LYS A 68 -1.88 6.35 -5.74
CA LYS A 68 -0.90 6.87 -6.70
C LYS A 68 -0.76 8.38 -6.47
N PRO A 69 0.47 8.91 -6.34
CA PRO A 69 0.68 10.34 -6.26
C PRO A 69 -0.04 11.00 -7.43
N SER A 70 -0.95 11.94 -7.13
CA SER A 70 -1.63 12.67 -8.19
C SER A 70 -0.58 13.48 -8.92
N VAL A 71 -0.41 13.27 -10.23
CA VAL A 71 0.52 14.04 -11.07
C VAL A 71 0.26 15.55 -10.91
N ILE A 72 -0.99 15.95 -10.69
CA ILE A 72 -1.37 17.34 -10.46
C ILE A 72 -0.88 17.83 -9.09
N ALA A 73 -1.04 17.02 -8.04
CA ALA A 73 -0.56 17.36 -6.70
C ALA A 73 0.98 17.42 -6.64
N GLU A 74 1.67 16.49 -7.29
CA GLU A 74 3.14 16.49 -7.38
C GLU A 74 3.66 17.65 -8.22
N ARG A 75 3.01 17.98 -9.34
CA ARG A 75 3.33 19.20 -10.09
C ARG A 75 3.14 20.46 -9.25
N LEU A 76 2.07 20.53 -8.46
CA LEU A 76 1.83 21.66 -7.57
C LEU A 76 2.90 21.74 -6.48
N ARG A 77 3.31 20.60 -5.89
CA ARG A 77 4.36 20.52 -4.88
C ARG A 77 5.71 20.96 -5.46
N PHE A 78 6.09 20.45 -6.62
CA PHE A 78 7.30 20.84 -7.34
C PHE A 78 7.30 22.34 -7.66
N ASN A 79 6.21 22.85 -8.25
CA ASN A 79 6.11 24.26 -8.63
C ASN A 79 6.03 25.22 -7.44
N ARG A 80 5.59 24.74 -6.26
CA ARG A 80 5.57 25.52 -5.01
C ARG A 80 6.86 25.39 -4.20
N ARG A 81 7.81 24.55 -4.62
CA ARG A 81 9.07 24.37 -3.92
C ARG A 81 10.05 25.46 -4.32
N PHE A 82 10.25 26.42 -3.44
CA PHE A 82 11.27 27.47 -3.56
C PHE A 82 12.44 27.14 -2.66
N GLN A 83 13.66 27.41 -3.12
CA GLN A 83 14.87 27.24 -2.32
C GLN A 83 14.76 28.13 -1.08
N GLN A 84 14.95 27.54 0.10
CA GLN A 84 14.86 28.27 1.36
C GLN A 84 16.13 29.09 1.59
N GLU A 85 16.02 30.14 2.40
CA GLU A 85 17.18 30.97 2.75
C GLU A 85 18.22 30.14 3.51
N GLY A 86 19.45 30.12 3.01
CA GLY A 86 20.53 29.27 3.55
C GLY A 86 20.52 27.81 3.09
N GLU A 87 19.54 27.39 2.30
CA GLU A 87 19.53 26.05 1.70
C GLU A 87 20.57 25.96 0.58
N THR A 88 21.36 24.89 0.55
CA THR A 88 22.29 24.66 -0.55
C THR A 88 21.56 24.18 -1.81
N VAL A 89 22.09 24.50 -2.99
CA VAL A 89 21.53 24.04 -4.27
C VAL A 89 21.44 22.51 -4.33
N ALA A 90 22.40 21.80 -3.73
CA ALA A 90 22.39 20.33 -3.67
C ALA A 90 21.24 19.80 -2.80
N ALA A 91 20.99 20.39 -1.63
CA ALA A 91 19.87 20.01 -0.76
C ALA A 91 18.52 20.30 -1.43
N PHE A 92 18.40 21.46 -2.07
CA PHE A 92 17.23 21.83 -2.85
C PHE A 92 16.94 20.84 -3.98
N ALA A 93 17.97 20.43 -4.73
CA ALA A 93 17.83 19.46 -5.82
C ALA A 93 17.46 18.05 -5.36
N VAL A 94 17.84 17.65 -4.13
CA VAL A 94 17.42 16.37 -3.54
C VAL A 94 15.93 16.38 -3.20
N GLU A 95 15.42 17.50 -2.71
CA GLU A 95 13.99 17.65 -2.38
C GLU A 95 13.08 17.82 -3.61
N LEU A 96 13.63 18.17 -4.76
CA LEU A 96 12.91 18.28 -6.04
C LEU A 96 12.77 16.95 -6.79
N LYS A 97 13.36 15.85 -6.28
CA LYS A 97 13.21 14.49 -6.82
C LYS A 97 12.01 13.77 -6.24
#